data_AF-A0A543AYM5-F1
#
_entry.id   AF-A0A543AYM5-F1
#
_cell.length_a   1.000
_cell.length_b   1.000
_cell.length_c   1.000
_cell.angle_alpha   90.00
_cell.angle_beta   90.00
_cell.angle_gamma   90.00
#
_symmetry.space_group_name_H-M   'P 1'
#
loop_
_entity.id
_entity.type
_entity.pdbx_description
1 polymer ?
#
loop_
_entity_poly.entity_id
_entity_poly.type
_entity_poly.pdbx_seq_one_letter_code
_entity_poly.pdbx_strand_id
1 'polypeptide(L)'
;MSYFAVAATRVDGTWEAAEVDLDGVDDLDEVVDRLREVDAGADTSLLFVEADDEYLVIMRLDEGDDLRVFGSDAPFADESRLGAILLSDTDTEPVEAVDEDDPDMPVKSELDVEPVGDSDLLADLGVTAAYLLTLCAKDGMLPSDVTAEVASRIGCGDVMEEVHDA
;
A
#
# COMPACT_ATOMS: atom_id res chain seq x y z
N MET A 1 2.59 14.46 -10.29
CA MET A 1 2.13 13.74 -9.10
C MET A 1 3.32 13.59 -8.19
N SER A 2 3.23 14.12 -6.98
CA SER A 2 4.23 13.87 -5.94
C SER A 2 3.94 12.53 -5.28
N TYR A 3 4.98 11.91 -4.73
CA TYR A 3 4.81 10.74 -3.88
C TYR A 3 5.79 10.82 -2.71
N PHE A 4 5.49 10.06 -1.67
CA PHE A 4 6.39 9.68 -0.58
C PHE A 4 6.39 8.15 -0.50
N ALA A 5 7.57 7.55 -0.39
CA ALA A 5 7.69 6.10 -0.32
C ALA A 5 8.66 5.71 0.79
N VAL A 6 8.20 4.79 1.65
CA VAL A 6 8.97 4.32 2.81
C VAL A 6 8.84 2.82 2.94
N ALA A 7 10.00 2.16 3.10
CA ALA A 7 10.08 0.74 3.36
C ALA A 7 10.18 0.50 4.87
N ALA A 8 9.38 -0.41 5.39
CA ALA A 8 9.58 -1.04 6.70
C ALA A 8 10.06 -2.48 6.48
N THR A 9 11.26 -2.80 6.94
CA THR A 9 11.87 -4.12 6.82
C THR A 9 11.88 -4.83 8.17
N ARG A 10 11.67 -6.15 8.16
CA ARG A 10 11.58 -6.97 9.36
C ARG A 10 12.61 -8.08 9.34
N VAL A 11 13.47 -8.11 10.35
CA VAL A 11 14.43 -9.20 10.60
C VAL A 11 14.23 -9.72 12.01
N ASP A 12 14.00 -11.03 12.17
CA ASP A 12 13.85 -11.69 13.47
C ASP A 12 12.83 -10.99 14.40
N GLY A 13 11.78 -10.41 13.81
CA GLY A 13 10.72 -9.73 14.53
C GLY A 13 10.96 -8.25 14.85
N THR A 14 12.12 -7.69 14.49
CA THR A 14 12.46 -6.27 14.68
C THR A 14 12.23 -5.50 13.39
N TRP A 15 11.62 -4.31 13.50
CA TRP A 15 11.36 -3.42 12.37
C TRP A 15 12.44 -2.33 12.26
N GLU A 16 12.87 -2.05 11.04
CA GLU A 16 13.61 -0.84 10.66
C GLU A 16 12.89 -0.17 9.48
N ALA A 17 13.09 1.14 9.29
CA ALA A 17 12.47 1.85 8.17
C ALA A 17 13.47 2.76 7.44
N ALA A 18 13.23 2.94 6.14
CA ALA A 18 14.01 3.83 5.30
C ALA A 18 13.14 4.40 4.18
N GLU A 19 13.38 5.67 3.82
CA GLU A 19 12.79 6.27 2.63
C GLU A 19 13.33 5.55 1.38
N VAL A 20 12.45 5.33 0.41
CA VAL A 20 12.79 4.70 -0.86
C VAL A 20 12.51 5.67 -1.99
N ASP A 21 13.54 6.00 -2.75
CA ASP A 21 13.38 6.73 -4.01
C ASP A 21 12.84 5.75 -5.07
N LEU A 22 11.74 6.12 -5.72
CA LEU A 22 11.13 5.38 -6.84
C LEU A 22 11.30 6.12 -8.17
N ASP A 23 12.12 7.18 -8.20
CA ASP A 23 12.39 7.89 -9.45
C ASP A 23 13.11 6.99 -10.43
N GLY A 24 12.61 7.01 -11.66
CA GLY A 24 13.16 6.28 -12.77
C GLY A 24 12.84 4.79 -12.81
N VAL A 25 12.07 4.24 -11.85
CA VAL A 25 11.63 2.84 -11.95
C VAL A 25 10.77 2.64 -13.19
N ASP A 26 11.01 1.58 -13.95
CA ASP A 26 10.30 1.26 -15.21
C ASP A 26 9.29 0.11 -15.05
N ASP A 27 9.47 -0.77 -14.06
CA ASP A 27 8.62 -1.93 -13.79
C ASP A 27 8.68 -2.36 -12.30
N LEU A 28 7.90 -3.40 -11.94
CA LEU A 28 7.83 -3.93 -10.58
C LEU A 28 9.14 -4.60 -10.12
N ASP A 29 9.90 -5.21 -11.03
CA ASP A 29 11.16 -5.88 -10.67
C ASP A 29 12.17 -4.85 -10.15
N GLU A 30 12.22 -3.65 -10.75
CA GLU A 30 13.05 -2.56 -10.24
C GLU A 30 12.60 -2.06 -8.85
N VAL A 31 11.31 -2.08 -8.55
CA VAL A 31 10.79 -1.73 -7.20
C VAL A 31 11.20 -2.80 -6.17
N VAL A 32 11.12 -4.08 -6.55
CA VAL A 32 11.61 -5.20 -5.73
C VAL A 32 13.09 -5.06 -5.45
N ASP A 33 13.89 -4.70 -6.46
CA ASP A 33 15.32 -4.49 -6.28
C ASP A 33 15.60 -3.33 -5.31
N ARG A 34 14.86 -2.21 -5.38
CA ARG A 34 14.97 -1.12 -4.38
C ARG A 34 14.63 -1.60 -2.98
N LEU A 35 13.60 -2.44 -2.80
CA LEU A 35 13.26 -2.99 -1.49
C LEU A 35 14.36 -3.90 -0.93
N ARG A 36 14.99 -4.71 -1.78
CA ARG A 36 16.14 -5.55 -1.39
C ARG A 36 17.39 -4.72 -1.06
N GLU A 37 17.55 -3.55 -1.67
CA GLU A 37 18.64 -2.63 -1.35
C GLU A 37 18.52 -2.02 0.06
N VAL A 38 17.29 -1.89 0.59
CA VAL A 38 17.05 -1.42 1.97
C VAL A 38 17.56 -2.45 2.98
N ASP A 39 17.10 -3.70 2.88
CA ASP A 39 17.61 -4.81 3.68
C ASP A 39 17.43 -6.15 2.94
N ALA A 40 18.52 -6.68 2.41
CA ALA A 40 18.54 -7.98 1.73
C ALA A 40 18.39 -9.19 2.68
N GLY A 41 18.45 -8.97 3.99
CA GLY A 41 18.26 -9.99 5.03
C GLY A 41 16.86 -10.02 5.64
N ALA A 42 15.96 -9.13 5.20
CA ALA A 42 14.60 -9.05 5.72
C ALA A 42 13.79 -10.32 5.41
N ASP A 43 13.12 -10.85 6.43
CA ASP A 43 12.15 -11.92 6.28
C ASP A 43 10.86 -11.38 5.63
N THR A 44 10.53 -10.12 5.91
CA THR A 44 9.40 -9.39 5.33
C THR A 44 9.78 -7.92 5.12
N SER A 45 9.52 -7.40 3.92
CA SER A 45 9.63 -5.97 3.60
C SER A 45 8.27 -5.44 3.20
N LEU A 46 7.85 -4.31 3.78
CA LEU A 46 6.66 -3.58 3.39
C LEU A 46 7.07 -2.26 2.76
N LEU A 47 6.48 -1.89 1.63
CA LEU A 47 6.62 -0.57 1.02
C LEU A 47 5.27 0.13 1.08
N PHE A 48 5.25 1.33 1.62
CA PHE A 48 4.09 2.22 1.59
C PHE A 48 4.41 3.35 0.61
N VAL A 49 3.56 3.54 -0.40
CA VAL A 49 3.67 4.61 -1.38
C VAL A 49 2.42 5.48 -1.29
N GLU A 50 2.59 6.69 -0.81
CA GLU A 50 1.55 7.71 -0.71
C GLU A 50 1.72 8.67 -1.88
N ALA A 51 0.70 8.86 -2.71
CA ALA A 51 0.80 9.71 -3.89
C ALA A 51 -0.33 10.75 -3.93
N ASP A 52 0.07 12.01 -4.19
CA ASP A 52 -0.81 13.19 -4.33
C ASP A 52 -1.82 13.42 -3.20
N ASP A 53 -1.54 12.92 -1.98
CA ASP A 53 -2.49 12.90 -0.85
C ASP A 53 -3.83 12.18 -1.15
N GLU A 54 -3.87 11.36 -2.21
CA GLU A 54 -5.07 10.71 -2.74
C GLU A 54 -4.93 9.18 -2.79
N TYR A 55 -3.75 8.69 -3.17
CA TYR A 55 -3.53 7.26 -3.43
C TYR A 55 -2.58 6.62 -2.42
N LEU A 56 -2.91 5.40 -2.00
CA LEU A 56 -2.03 4.54 -1.22
C LEU A 56 -1.77 3.23 -1.97
N VAL A 57 -0.50 2.86 -2.11
CA VAL A 57 -0.09 1.49 -2.48
C VAL A 57 0.68 0.88 -1.33
N ILE A 58 0.32 -0.33 -0.95
CA ILE A 58 1.06 -1.16 -0.01
C ILE A 58 1.60 -2.36 -0.77
N MET A 59 2.91 -2.55 -0.75
CA MET A 59 3.56 -3.73 -1.29
C MET A 59 4.18 -4.52 -0.16
N ARG A 60 4.13 -5.85 -0.27
CA ARG A 60 4.80 -6.76 0.64
C ARG A 60 5.68 -7.70 -0.16
N LEU A 61 6.93 -7.80 0.25
CA LEU A 61 7.90 -8.74 -0.27
C LEU A 61 8.31 -9.68 0.86
N ASP A 62 7.91 -10.95 0.78
CA ASP A 62 8.34 -11.98 1.72
C ASP A 62 9.58 -12.71 1.19
N GLU A 63 10.54 -12.95 2.10
CA GLU A 63 11.81 -13.65 1.83
C GLU A 63 12.59 -13.13 0.61
N GLY A 64 12.31 -11.88 0.20
CA GLY A 64 12.95 -11.21 -0.92
C GLY A 64 12.40 -11.55 -2.31
N ASP A 65 11.41 -12.43 -2.49
CA ASP A 65 10.96 -12.88 -3.83
C ASP A 65 9.43 -12.92 -4.02
N ASP A 66 8.64 -13.03 -2.95
CA ASP A 66 7.17 -13.16 -3.05
C ASP A 66 6.50 -11.79 -2.90
N LEU A 67 6.33 -11.09 -4.03
CA LEU A 67 5.70 -9.77 -4.09
C LEU A 67 4.18 -9.87 -4.11
N ARG A 68 3.53 -9.12 -3.21
CA ARG A 68 2.08 -8.92 -3.16
C ARG A 68 1.78 -7.43 -3.08
N VAL A 69 0.71 -7.00 -3.74
CA VAL A 69 0.40 -5.59 -3.92
C VAL A 69 -1.07 -5.32 -3.61
N PHE A 70 -1.32 -4.21 -2.94
CA PHE A 70 -2.64 -3.61 -2.75
C PHE A 70 -2.59 -2.13 -3.11
N GLY A 71 -3.58 -1.68 -3.86
CA GLY A 71 -3.84 -0.26 -4.11
C GLY A 71 -5.16 0.15 -3.47
N SER A 72 -5.21 1.34 -2.87
CA SER A 72 -6.45 1.89 -2.32
C SER A 72 -7.50 2.19 -3.40
N ASP A 73 -7.04 2.49 -4.62
CA ASP A 73 -7.86 3.01 -5.70
C ASP A 73 -7.30 2.66 -7.08
N ALA A 74 -8.10 1.97 -7.89
CA ALA A 74 -7.77 1.57 -9.26
C ALA A 74 -7.41 2.76 -10.18
N PRO A 75 -8.08 3.94 -10.12
CA PRO A 75 -7.77 5.07 -10.99
C PRO A 75 -6.30 5.53 -10.99
N PHE A 76 -5.56 5.26 -9.91
CA PHE A 76 -4.13 5.61 -9.84
C PHE A 76 -3.33 5.05 -11.02
N ALA A 77 -3.69 3.85 -11.50
CA ALA A 77 -3.03 3.19 -12.62
C ALA A 77 -3.16 3.98 -13.93
N ASP A 78 -4.29 4.65 -14.15
CA ASP A 78 -4.57 5.41 -15.36
C ASP A 78 -4.09 6.88 -15.26
N GLU A 79 -3.97 7.41 -14.04
CA GLU A 79 -3.64 8.82 -13.80
C GLU A 79 -2.15 9.10 -13.65
N SER A 80 -1.34 8.07 -13.37
CA SER A 80 0.09 8.22 -13.09
C SER A 80 0.94 7.14 -13.74
N ARG A 81 2.12 7.50 -14.26
CA ARG A 81 3.13 6.51 -14.67
C ARG A 81 3.53 5.61 -13.51
N LEU A 82 3.68 6.17 -12.31
CA LEU A 82 4.05 5.39 -11.14
C LEU A 82 2.91 4.43 -10.76
N GLY A 83 1.67 4.90 -10.73
CA GLY A 83 0.51 4.03 -10.48
C GLY A 83 0.37 2.90 -11.51
N ALA A 84 0.60 3.21 -12.80
CA ALA A 84 0.58 2.21 -13.88
C ALA A 84 1.61 1.08 -13.66
N ILE A 85 2.77 1.42 -13.09
CA ILE A 85 3.82 0.44 -12.75
C ILE A 85 3.42 -0.33 -11.49
N LEU A 86 3.09 0.38 -10.41
CA LEU A 86 2.85 -0.25 -9.11
C LEU A 86 1.62 -1.16 -9.11
N LEU A 87 0.61 -0.88 -9.93
CA LEU A 87 -0.62 -1.67 -10.01
C LEU A 87 -0.68 -2.57 -11.26
N SER A 88 0.44 -2.79 -11.97
CA SER A 88 0.44 -3.49 -13.26
C SER A 88 -0.03 -4.94 -13.20
N ASP A 89 0.24 -5.61 -12.08
CA ASP A 89 -0.06 -7.03 -11.86
C ASP A 89 -1.32 -7.24 -11.01
N THR A 90 -1.98 -6.15 -10.69
CA THR A 90 -3.21 -6.17 -9.90
C THR A 90 -4.40 -6.43 -10.82
N ASP A 91 -5.27 -7.37 -10.45
CA ASP A 91 -6.58 -7.47 -11.07
C ASP A 91 -7.31 -6.14 -10.79
N THR A 92 -7.44 -5.29 -11.81
CA THR A 92 -8.13 -4.00 -11.71
C THR A 92 -9.65 -4.13 -11.65
N GLU A 93 -10.17 -5.37 -11.52
CA GLU A 93 -11.55 -5.57 -11.11
C GLU A 93 -11.66 -5.15 -9.63
N PRO A 94 -12.55 -4.20 -9.28
CA PRO A 94 -12.67 -3.71 -7.92
C PRO A 94 -12.90 -4.86 -6.94
N VAL A 95 -12.19 -4.85 -5.80
CA VAL A 95 -12.52 -5.82 -4.73
C VAL A 95 -13.95 -5.56 -4.27
N GLU A 96 -14.81 -6.57 -4.35
CA GLU A 96 -16.25 -6.41 -4.08
C GLU A 96 -16.49 -5.88 -2.66
N ALA A 97 -16.84 -4.59 -2.56
CA ALA A 97 -17.42 -4.01 -1.37
C ALA A 97 -18.90 -4.38 -1.32
N VAL A 98 -19.24 -5.41 -0.54
CA VAL A 98 -20.60 -5.79 -0.07
C VAL A 98 -21.81 -5.48 -0.99
N ASP A 99 -22.26 -6.51 -1.71
CA ASP A 99 -23.61 -6.75 -2.29
C ASP A 99 -24.21 -5.63 -3.18
N GLU A 100 -23.87 -5.64 -4.46
CA GLU A 100 -24.30 -4.68 -5.50
C GLU A 100 -25.80 -4.76 -5.91
N ASP A 101 -26.56 -5.73 -5.38
CA ASP A 101 -27.96 -5.99 -5.75
C ASP A 101 -29.00 -5.22 -4.89
N ASP A 102 -28.58 -4.29 -4.03
CA ASP A 102 -29.50 -3.43 -3.26
C ASP A 102 -29.94 -2.20 -4.07
N PRO A 103 -31.22 -2.10 -4.50
CA PRO A 103 -31.73 -0.96 -5.26
C PRO A 103 -31.77 0.37 -4.49
N ASP A 104 -31.47 0.36 -3.19
CA ASP A 104 -31.31 1.56 -2.35
C ASP A 104 -29.83 2.01 -2.20
N MET A 105 -28.86 1.32 -2.85
CA MET A 105 -27.46 1.77 -2.88
C MET A 105 -27.31 3.10 -3.63
N PRO A 106 -26.55 4.06 -3.09
CA PRO A 106 -26.22 5.29 -3.82
C PRO A 106 -25.44 4.94 -5.10
N VAL A 107 -25.68 5.70 -6.17
CA VAL A 107 -24.84 5.66 -7.38
C VAL A 107 -23.38 5.86 -6.98
N LYS A 108 -22.48 4.97 -7.42
CA LYS A 108 -21.03 5.15 -7.28
C LYS A 108 -20.68 6.59 -7.64
N SER A 109 -20.23 7.35 -6.66
CA SER A 109 -19.75 8.71 -6.82
C SER A 109 -18.29 8.68 -7.25
N GLU A 110 -17.78 9.77 -7.82
CA GLU A 110 -16.35 9.93 -8.11
C GLU A 110 -15.47 9.93 -6.83
N LEU A 111 -16.07 9.73 -5.65
CA LEU A 111 -15.41 9.68 -4.34
C LEU A 111 -15.44 8.26 -3.74
N ASP A 112 -16.07 7.29 -4.40
CA ASP A 112 -16.05 5.92 -3.91
C ASP A 112 -14.70 5.31 -4.21
N VAL A 113 -13.98 4.94 -3.14
CA VAL A 113 -12.68 4.28 -3.29
C VAL A 113 -12.84 2.95 -4.02
N GLU A 114 -11.89 2.61 -4.87
CA GLU A 114 -11.91 1.37 -5.66
C GLU A 114 -10.67 0.52 -5.38
N PRO A 115 -10.57 -0.13 -4.20
CA PRO A 115 -9.36 -0.86 -3.85
C PRO A 115 -9.16 -2.07 -4.75
N VAL A 116 -7.90 -2.37 -5.02
CA VAL A 116 -7.47 -3.43 -5.95
C VAL A 116 -6.33 -4.24 -5.35
N GLY A 117 -6.25 -5.51 -5.72
CA GLY A 117 -5.16 -6.40 -5.33
C GLY A 117 -5.39 -7.16 -4.04
N ASP A 118 -4.30 -7.55 -3.39
CA ASP A 118 -4.34 -8.43 -2.23
C ASP A 118 -4.66 -7.65 -0.95
N SER A 119 -5.94 -7.43 -0.68
CA SER A 119 -6.36 -6.81 0.59
C SER A 119 -5.98 -7.60 1.85
N ASP A 120 -5.63 -8.88 1.74
CA ASP A 120 -5.22 -9.73 2.86
C ASP A 120 -3.68 -9.77 3.04
N LEU A 121 -2.92 -8.97 2.29
CA LEU A 121 -1.44 -9.01 2.30
C LEU A 121 -0.82 -8.75 3.69
N LEU A 122 -1.56 -8.14 4.61
CA LEU A 122 -1.12 -7.80 5.98
C LEU A 122 -1.82 -8.66 7.07
N ALA A 123 -2.61 -9.66 6.69
CA ALA A 123 -3.49 -10.39 7.61
C ALA A 123 -2.73 -11.10 8.74
N ASP A 124 -1.60 -11.75 8.43
CA ASP A 124 -0.71 -12.40 9.41
C ASP A 124 0.06 -11.41 10.29
N LEU A 125 0.14 -10.13 9.90
CA LEU A 125 0.68 -9.04 10.71
C LEU A 125 -0.39 -8.37 11.58
N GLY A 126 -1.65 -8.85 11.53
CA GLY A 126 -2.74 -8.39 12.40
C GLY A 126 -3.66 -7.33 11.78
N VAL A 127 -3.50 -7.03 10.49
CA VAL A 127 -4.34 -6.11 9.71
C VAL A 127 -5.16 -6.94 8.71
N THR A 128 -6.41 -7.23 9.04
CA THR A 128 -7.31 -8.02 8.17
C THR A 128 -7.76 -7.19 6.96
N ALA A 129 -8.07 -7.82 5.81
CA ALA A 129 -8.65 -7.14 4.65
C ALA A 129 -9.82 -6.21 5.00
N ALA A 130 -10.81 -6.71 5.76
CA ALA A 130 -11.97 -5.91 6.16
C ALA A 130 -11.58 -4.64 6.93
N TYR A 131 -10.51 -4.69 7.72
CA TYR A 131 -10.03 -3.53 8.46
C TYR A 131 -9.32 -2.54 7.53
N LEU A 132 -8.42 -3.03 6.67
CA LEU A 132 -7.70 -2.20 5.70
C LEU A 132 -8.68 -1.47 4.77
N LEU A 133 -9.63 -2.20 4.18
CA LEU A 133 -10.68 -1.62 3.32
C LEU A 133 -11.54 -0.60 4.07
N THR A 134 -11.84 -0.83 5.36
CA THR A 134 -12.57 0.13 6.20
C THR A 134 -11.78 1.42 6.43
N LEU A 135 -10.45 1.35 6.53
CA LEU A 135 -9.62 2.54 6.66
C LEU A 135 -9.62 3.35 5.36
N CYS A 136 -9.46 2.70 4.20
CA CYS A 136 -9.51 3.36 2.90
C CYS A 136 -10.87 4.02 2.62
N ALA A 137 -11.98 3.36 2.96
CA ALA A 137 -13.32 3.90 2.74
C ALA A 137 -13.76 4.95 3.78
N LYS A 138 -12.90 5.33 4.72
CA LYS A 138 -13.28 6.25 5.80
C LYS A 138 -13.21 7.70 5.32
N ASP A 139 -14.38 8.35 5.31
CA ASP A 139 -14.51 9.76 4.96
C ASP A 139 -13.48 10.66 5.66
N GLY A 140 -12.71 11.38 4.85
CA GLY A 140 -11.74 12.39 5.29
C GLY A 140 -10.45 11.84 5.87
N MET A 141 -10.16 10.54 5.71
CA MET A 141 -8.88 9.95 6.04
C MET A 141 -7.93 10.08 4.84
N LEU A 142 -6.74 10.63 5.04
CA LEU A 142 -5.72 10.74 3.99
C LEU A 142 -4.93 9.41 3.86
N PRO A 143 -4.27 9.15 2.71
CA PRO A 143 -3.35 8.01 2.56
C PRO A 143 -2.34 7.88 3.71
N SER A 144 -1.75 9.01 4.14
CA SER A 144 -0.81 9.06 5.26
C SER A 144 -1.42 8.69 6.61
N ASP A 145 -2.69 9.05 6.85
CA ASP A 145 -3.42 8.62 8.04
C ASP A 145 -3.63 7.10 8.03
N VAL A 146 -3.93 6.52 6.85
CA VAL A 146 -4.10 5.07 6.69
C VAL A 146 -2.76 4.36 6.94
N THR A 147 -1.66 4.84 6.36
CA THR A 147 -0.31 4.32 6.60
C THR A 147 0.03 4.34 8.08
N ALA A 148 -0.18 5.47 8.77
CA ALA A 148 0.13 5.59 10.20
C ALA A 148 -0.67 4.61 11.07
N GLU A 149 -1.96 4.45 10.80
CA GLU A 149 -2.83 3.50 11.51
C GLU A 149 -2.41 2.03 11.27
N VAL A 150 -2.08 1.70 10.01
CA VAL A 150 -1.58 0.38 9.63
C VAL A 150 -0.22 0.09 10.29
N ALA A 151 0.73 1.02 10.21
CA ALA A 151 2.07 0.88 10.76
C ALA A 151 2.03 0.73 12.30
N SER A 152 1.19 1.52 12.98
CA SER A 152 0.96 1.39 14.41
C SER A 152 0.47 -0.01 14.79
N ARG A 153 -0.47 -0.56 14.03
CA ARG A 153 -1.04 -1.89 14.28
C ARG A 153 -0.06 -3.04 14.04
N ILE A 154 0.79 -2.91 13.03
CA ILE A 154 1.85 -3.89 12.69
C ILE A 154 3.03 -3.80 13.66
N GLY A 155 3.19 -2.67 14.34
CA GLY A 155 4.27 -2.42 15.29
C GLY A 155 5.52 -1.80 14.66
N CYS A 156 5.42 -1.23 13.46
CA CYS A 156 6.48 -0.45 12.82
C CYS A 156 6.22 1.07 12.85
N GLY A 157 5.15 1.52 13.52
CA GLY A 157 4.77 2.94 13.58
C GLY A 157 5.90 3.89 14.01
N ASP A 158 6.59 3.58 15.10
CA ASP A 158 7.66 4.45 15.63
C ASP A 158 8.80 4.67 14.61
N VAL A 159 9.26 3.59 13.95
CA VAL A 159 10.34 3.70 12.95
C VAL A 159 9.88 4.37 11.67
N MET A 160 8.61 4.21 11.29
CA MET A 160 8.02 4.87 10.12
C MET A 160 7.86 6.38 10.35
N GLU A 161 7.40 6.78 11.53
CA GLU A 161 7.26 8.19 11.93
C GLU A 161 8.61 8.91 11.92
N GLU A 162 9.69 8.25 12.39
CA GLU A 162 11.04 8.81 12.35
C GLU A 162 11.52 9.15 10.93
N VAL A 163 11.14 8.36 9.93
CA VAL A 163 11.48 8.61 8.51
C VAL A 163 10.59 9.70 7.92
N HIS A 164 9.30 9.67 8.23
CA HIS A 164 8.33 10.65 7.73
C HIS A 164 8.62 12.09 8.21
N ASP A 165 9.20 12.24 9.42
CA ASP A 165 9.54 13.53 10.02
C ASP A 165 10.96 14.06 9.69
N ALA A 166 11.77 13.30 8.94
CA ALA A 166 13.18 13.59 8.67
C ALA A 166 13.40 14.70 7.61
#